data_AF-A0A524R2F3-F1
#
_entry.id   AF-A0A524R2F3-F1
#
_cell.length_a   1.000
_cell.length_b   1.000
_cell.length_c   1.000
_cell.angle_alpha   90.00
_cell.angle_beta   90.00
_cell.angle_gamma   90.00
#
_symmetry.space_group_name_H-M   'P 1'
#
loop_
_entity.id
_entity.type
_entity.pdbx_description
1 polymer ?
#
loop_
_entity_poly.entity_id
_entity_poly.type
_entity_poly.pdbx_seq_one_letter_code
_entity_poly.pdbx_strand_id
1 'polypeptide(L)'
;MAEVTYIEALRQGLWEEMERDEHVFMLGEDIGAYGGAFKVTAGFLDRFGAERVIDTPISEAAIVGAAAGAAHMGFRPIAEMQFIDFIACAYDMLTNYVATARYRAGLSTPMVVRGPSGGYVRGGPFHSQNPEAAFLHSPGLKIVCPATARDAKGLIKSAIRDDDPVLYFEHKYLYRRIKEELPEGEEILTPIGKARLAREGTDLTIVTWSALVWKAIEAADQLEQEDGLSVEVLDLRSLLPMDDEAIMASVRKTNRVLVAHEDTRTGGVAGEITARINDQAFEFLDAPVKRVAAYDVPLPYAPVLEDYVLPQTADLVRASRWLAAYEGNTRFAAPRHEWRFGMARIDVIMPQMGESIAEGTLSKWLKQVGDAVQRDEPIFEISTDKVDAEIPAPNAGTLAEILVQEGQTVEVNTVVARIE
;
A
#
# COMPACT_ATOMS: atom_id res chain seq x y z
N MET A 1 20.34 -6.90 21.33
CA MET A 1 19.82 -7.06 19.96
C MET A 1 19.63 -5.67 19.41
N ALA A 2 20.20 -5.37 18.24
CA ALA A 2 20.01 -4.07 17.61
C ALA A 2 18.64 -4.02 16.93
N GLU A 3 17.94 -2.90 17.07
CA GLU A 3 16.70 -2.63 16.35
C GLU A 3 17.04 -2.42 14.86
N VAL A 4 16.47 -3.25 13.98
CA VAL A 4 16.76 -3.24 12.53
C VAL A 4 15.53 -2.73 11.79
N THR A 5 15.72 -1.69 10.98
CA THR A 5 14.65 -1.18 10.09
C THR A 5 14.30 -2.20 9.01
N TYR A 6 13.08 -2.15 8.48
CA TYR A 6 12.67 -3.00 7.34
C TYR A 6 13.69 -2.96 6.19
N ILE A 7 14.14 -1.76 5.80
CA ILE A 7 15.06 -1.60 4.66
C ILE A 7 16.44 -2.20 4.96
N GLU A 8 16.90 -2.09 6.19
CA GLU A 8 18.15 -2.70 6.63
C GLU A 8 18.03 -4.22 6.71
N ALA A 9 16.88 -4.76 7.15
CA ALA A 9 16.66 -6.20 7.21
C ALA A 9 16.64 -6.84 5.82
N LEU A 10 15.96 -6.20 4.86
CA LEU A 10 16.02 -6.55 3.44
C LEU A 10 17.47 -6.55 2.93
N ARG A 11 18.18 -5.45 3.19
CA ARG A 11 19.58 -5.29 2.79
C ARG A 11 20.47 -6.40 3.34
N GLN A 12 20.32 -6.76 4.62
CA GLN A 12 21.02 -7.89 5.23
C GLN A 12 20.69 -9.21 4.53
N GLY A 13 19.42 -9.44 4.20
CA GLY A 13 19.01 -10.63 3.45
C GLY A 13 19.69 -10.74 2.08
N LEU A 14 19.71 -9.64 1.32
CA LEU A 14 20.42 -9.56 0.03
C LEU A 14 21.93 -9.82 0.20
N TRP A 15 22.55 -9.15 1.17
CA TRP A 15 23.99 -9.26 1.43
C TRP A 15 24.40 -10.68 1.80
N GLU A 16 23.67 -11.30 2.71
CA GLU A 16 23.94 -12.66 3.19
C GLU A 16 23.83 -13.69 2.05
N GLU A 17 22.84 -13.57 1.16
CA GLU A 17 22.71 -14.51 0.04
C GLU A 17 23.79 -14.29 -1.04
N MET A 18 24.22 -13.05 -1.27
CA MET A 18 25.34 -12.77 -2.17
C MET A 18 26.69 -13.25 -1.61
N GLU A 19 26.90 -13.21 -0.29
CA GLU A 19 28.08 -13.81 0.35
C GLU A 19 28.02 -15.35 0.33
N ARG A 20 26.81 -15.91 0.47
CA ARG A 20 26.59 -17.35 0.53
C ARG A 20 26.80 -18.05 -0.82
N ASP A 21 26.38 -17.44 -1.92
CA ASP A 21 26.38 -18.06 -3.24
C ASP A 21 27.00 -17.14 -4.30
N GLU A 22 28.07 -17.63 -4.94
CA GLU A 22 28.80 -16.90 -5.97
C GLU A 22 27.98 -16.68 -7.26
N HIS A 23 26.92 -17.46 -7.45
CA HIS A 23 26.02 -17.35 -8.60
C HIS A 23 24.95 -16.26 -8.45
N VAL A 24 24.78 -15.69 -7.24
CA VAL A 24 23.76 -14.66 -6.98
C VAL A 24 24.29 -13.28 -7.34
N PHE A 25 23.76 -12.60 -8.34
CA PHE A 25 24.19 -11.23 -8.66
C PHE A 25 23.01 -10.29 -8.80
N MET A 26 23.28 -8.99 -8.71
CA MET A 26 22.27 -7.95 -8.86
C MET A 26 22.48 -7.17 -10.15
N LEU A 27 21.37 -6.82 -10.80
CA LEU A 27 21.35 -5.92 -11.94
C LEU A 27 20.13 -4.99 -11.84
N GLY A 28 20.32 -3.72 -12.15
CA GLY A 28 19.27 -2.72 -12.08
C GLY A 28 19.77 -1.30 -12.30
N GLU A 29 18.85 -0.35 -12.25
CA GLU A 29 19.15 1.07 -12.45
C GLU A 29 19.68 1.69 -11.16
N ASP A 30 20.87 2.32 -11.25
CA ASP A 30 21.51 3.03 -10.15
C ASP A 30 21.82 2.18 -8.89
N ILE A 31 21.91 0.86 -9.02
CA ILE A 31 22.16 -0.06 -7.89
C ILE A 31 23.63 -0.15 -7.49
N GLY A 32 24.55 0.20 -8.39
CA GLY A 32 25.99 0.12 -8.22
C GLY A 32 26.54 1.37 -7.53
N ALA A 33 27.12 2.29 -8.30
CA ALA A 33 27.85 3.43 -7.74
C ALA A 33 26.95 4.36 -6.88
N TYR A 34 25.67 4.50 -7.24
CA TYR A 34 24.71 5.28 -6.47
C TYR A 34 24.19 4.54 -5.23
N GLY A 35 24.25 3.21 -5.21
CA GLY A 35 23.82 2.37 -4.09
C GLY A 35 22.31 2.16 -3.99
N GLY A 36 21.58 2.32 -5.09
CA GLY A 36 20.14 2.16 -5.21
C GLY A 36 19.36 3.44 -4.89
N ALA A 37 18.20 3.60 -5.52
CA ALA A 37 17.31 4.77 -5.33
C ALA A 37 16.96 5.02 -3.85
N PHE A 38 16.80 3.95 -3.09
CA PHE A 38 16.45 4.01 -1.66
C PHE A 38 17.61 3.68 -0.72
N LYS A 39 18.83 3.50 -1.26
CA LYS A 39 20.04 3.11 -0.53
C LYS A 39 20.06 1.66 -0.01
N VAL A 40 19.24 0.78 -0.58
CA VAL A 40 19.24 -0.66 -0.25
C VAL A 40 20.59 -1.30 -0.56
N THR A 41 21.17 -1.01 -1.74
CA THR A 41 22.39 -1.65 -2.25
C THR A 41 23.68 -0.85 -1.99
N ALA A 42 23.64 0.18 -1.14
CA ALA A 42 24.80 1.03 -0.84
C ALA A 42 26.03 0.19 -0.39
N GLY A 43 27.20 0.37 -1.00
CA GLY A 43 28.40 -0.40 -0.65
C GLY A 43 28.40 -1.88 -1.09
N PHE A 44 27.36 -2.36 -1.79
CA PHE A 44 27.40 -3.70 -2.41
C PHE A 44 28.48 -3.75 -3.50
N LEU A 45 28.59 -2.69 -4.32
CA LEU A 45 29.61 -2.62 -5.39
C LEU A 45 31.03 -2.73 -4.82
N ASP A 46 31.31 -2.04 -3.71
CA ASP A 46 32.63 -2.08 -3.06
C ASP A 46 32.96 -3.49 -2.51
N ARG A 47 31.94 -4.21 -2.03
CA ARG A 47 32.09 -5.55 -1.46
C ARG A 47 32.21 -6.64 -2.51
N PHE A 48 31.31 -6.65 -3.49
CA PHE A 48 31.10 -7.77 -4.41
C PHE A 48 31.68 -7.51 -5.81
N GLY A 49 32.01 -6.25 -6.13
CA GLY A 49 32.60 -5.86 -7.41
C GLY A 49 31.57 -5.74 -8.54
N ALA A 50 32.03 -5.13 -9.65
CA ALA A 50 31.19 -4.78 -10.80
C ALA A 50 30.65 -5.99 -11.59
N GLU A 51 31.20 -7.19 -11.39
CA GLU A 51 30.68 -8.42 -12.00
C GLU A 51 29.44 -8.96 -11.29
N ARG A 52 29.21 -8.54 -10.03
CA ARG A 52 28.12 -9.03 -9.17
C ARG A 52 27.09 -7.96 -8.84
N VAL A 53 27.39 -6.69 -9.11
CA VAL A 53 26.51 -5.54 -8.90
C VAL A 53 26.59 -4.67 -10.16
N ILE A 54 25.58 -4.80 -11.02
CA ILE A 54 25.62 -4.31 -12.40
C ILE A 54 24.61 -3.17 -12.57
N ASP A 55 25.12 -1.95 -12.77
CA ASP A 55 24.29 -0.83 -13.24
C ASP A 55 23.84 -1.08 -14.69
N THR A 56 22.54 -0.93 -14.96
CA THR A 56 21.95 -1.14 -16.28
C THR A 56 21.48 0.17 -16.91
N PRO A 57 21.29 0.22 -18.25
CA PRO A 57 20.48 1.26 -18.87
C PRO A 57 19.04 1.23 -18.33
N ILE A 58 18.31 2.33 -18.54
CA ILE A 58 16.88 2.44 -18.20
C ILE A 58 16.07 1.64 -19.23
N SER A 59 15.91 0.34 -18.98
CA SER A 59 15.24 -0.60 -19.87
C SER A 59 14.86 -1.87 -19.10
N GLU A 60 13.71 -1.84 -18.45
CA GLU A 60 13.25 -2.88 -17.52
C GLU A 60 13.06 -4.23 -18.21
N ALA A 61 12.61 -4.22 -19.46
CA ALA A 61 12.52 -5.43 -20.28
C ALA A 61 13.91 -6.07 -20.52
N ALA A 62 14.95 -5.26 -20.72
CA ALA A 62 16.31 -5.75 -20.88
C ALA A 62 16.88 -6.27 -19.55
N ILE A 63 16.58 -5.61 -18.43
CA ILE A 63 16.96 -6.06 -17.07
C ILE A 63 16.37 -7.46 -16.82
N VAL A 64 15.06 -7.64 -17.00
CA VAL A 64 14.38 -8.93 -16.79
C VAL A 64 14.85 -9.97 -17.81
N GLY A 65 14.99 -9.61 -19.08
CA GLY A 65 15.45 -10.53 -20.12
C GLY A 65 16.87 -11.04 -19.88
N ALA A 66 17.79 -10.15 -19.48
CA ALA A 66 19.16 -10.53 -19.10
C ALA A 66 19.18 -11.42 -17.86
N ALA A 67 18.37 -11.09 -16.85
CA ALA A 67 18.21 -11.92 -15.66
C ALA A 67 17.68 -13.33 -16.01
N ALA A 68 16.61 -13.43 -16.80
CA ALA A 68 16.06 -14.71 -17.24
C ALA A 68 17.09 -15.55 -18.01
N GLY A 69 17.83 -14.92 -18.94
CA GLY A 69 18.90 -15.57 -19.68
C GLY A 69 20.01 -16.09 -18.75
N ALA A 70 20.47 -15.25 -17.81
CA ALA A 70 21.50 -15.65 -16.85
C ALA A 70 21.02 -16.78 -15.92
N ALA A 71 19.76 -16.76 -15.50
CA ALA A 71 19.16 -17.81 -14.69
C ALA A 71 19.23 -19.18 -15.40
N HIS A 72 18.93 -19.22 -16.70
CA HIS A 72 19.08 -20.44 -17.51
C HIS A 72 20.54 -20.88 -17.73
N MET A 73 21.50 -19.97 -17.55
CA MET A 73 22.93 -20.27 -17.58
C MET A 73 23.48 -20.71 -16.21
N GLY A 74 22.61 -20.92 -15.22
CA GLY A 74 22.98 -21.41 -13.89
C GLY A 74 23.25 -20.32 -12.85
N PHE A 75 22.98 -19.05 -13.17
CA PHE A 75 23.06 -17.95 -12.20
C PHE A 75 21.74 -17.78 -11.43
N ARG A 76 21.77 -16.93 -10.39
CA ARG A 76 20.60 -16.60 -9.56
C ARG A 76 20.41 -15.08 -9.48
N PRO A 77 20.01 -14.41 -10.59
CA PRO A 77 19.96 -12.96 -10.64
C PRO A 77 18.84 -12.36 -9.79
N ILE A 78 19.14 -11.19 -9.24
CA ILE A 78 18.21 -10.30 -8.56
C ILE A 78 18.09 -9.04 -9.41
N ALA A 79 17.01 -8.98 -10.18
CA ALA A 79 16.64 -7.82 -11.00
C ALA A 79 15.93 -6.78 -10.13
N GLU A 80 16.53 -5.60 -10.00
CA GLU A 80 15.95 -4.48 -9.26
C GLU A 80 15.28 -3.48 -10.19
N MET A 81 13.99 -3.24 -9.96
CA MET A 81 13.24 -2.14 -10.54
C MET A 81 13.37 -0.92 -9.63
N GLN A 82 13.68 0.24 -10.21
CA GLN A 82 13.82 1.48 -9.44
C GLN A 82 12.54 1.83 -8.66
N PHE A 83 11.40 1.67 -9.34
CA PHE A 83 10.06 1.57 -8.77
C PHE A 83 9.34 0.40 -9.42
N ILE A 84 8.56 -0.35 -8.65
CA ILE A 84 7.94 -1.57 -9.18
C ILE A 84 6.90 -1.26 -10.26
N ASP A 85 6.35 -0.05 -10.31
CA ASP A 85 5.44 0.43 -11.35
C ASP A 85 5.99 0.12 -12.77
N PHE A 86 7.32 0.18 -12.94
CA PHE A 86 7.99 -0.05 -14.22
C PHE A 86 8.11 -1.52 -14.62
N ILE A 87 7.74 -2.46 -13.74
CA ILE A 87 7.68 -3.89 -14.07
C ILE A 87 6.72 -4.17 -15.24
N ALA A 88 5.76 -3.26 -15.49
CA ALA A 88 4.84 -3.33 -16.61
C ALA A 88 5.57 -3.41 -17.97
N CYS A 89 6.74 -2.77 -18.12
CA CYS A 89 7.58 -2.87 -19.31
C CYS A 89 8.05 -4.31 -19.59
N ALA A 90 8.16 -5.15 -18.55
CA ALA A 90 8.62 -6.52 -18.63
C ALA A 90 7.48 -7.56 -18.55
N TYR A 91 6.21 -7.13 -18.68
CA TYR A 91 5.05 -8.00 -18.48
C TYR A 91 5.08 -9.26 -19.36
N ASP A 92 5.31 -9.12 -20.66
CA ASP A 92 5.40 -10.26 -21.60
C ASP A 92 6.51 -11.24 -21.22
N MET A 93 7.71 -10.72 -20.92
CA MET A 93 8.85 -11.53 -20.51
C MET A 93 8.57 -12.31 -19.23
N LEU A 94 7.93 -11.67 -18.24
CA LEU A 94 7.59 -12.32 -16.98
C LEU A 94 6.52 -13.39 -17.13
N THR A 95 5.43 -13.07 -17.83
CA THR A 95 4.23 -13.91 -17.86
C THR A 95 4.29 -15.00 -18.91
N ASN A 96 4.75 -14.70 -20.12
CA ASN A 96 4.76 -15.65 -21.23
C ASN A 96 6.05 -16.47 -21.31
N TYR A 97 7.18 -15.89 -20.92
CA TYR A 97 8.49 -16.56 -21.01
C TYR A 97 8.93 -17.15 -19.66
N VAL A 98 9.16 -16.30 -18.66
CA VAL A 98 9.76 -16.67 -17.38
C VAL A 98 8.85 -17.61 -16.58
N ALA A 99 7.58 -17.24 -16.37
CA ALA A 99 6.63 -18.05 -15.60
C ALA A 99 6.42 -19.45 -16.19
N THR A 100 6.41 -19.56 -17.52
CA THR A 100 6.08 -20.81 -18.19
C THR A 100 7.30 -21.71 -18.45
N ALA A 101 8.52 -21.25 -18.17
CA ALA A 101 9.76 -21.93 -18.55
C ALA A 101 9.84 -23.38 -18.04
N ARG A 102 9.52 -23.60 -16.75
CA ARG A 102 9.51 -24.95 -16.17
C ARG A 102 8.47 -25.84 -16.83
N TYR A 103 7.28 -25.31 -17.10
CA TYR A 103 6.21 -26.08 -17.74
C TYR A 103 6.51 -26.42 -19.20
N ARG A 104 6.99 -25.44 -19.98
CA ARG A 104 7.24 -25.61 -21.42
C ARG A 104 8.48 -26.43 -21.73
N ALA A 105 9.52 -26.31 -20.90
CA ALA A 105 10.85 -26.83 -21.23
C ALA A 105 11.54 -27.61 -20.10
N GLY A 106 10.90 -27.77 -18.93
CA GLY A 106 11.53 -28.39 -17.77
C GLY A 106 12.68 -27.57 -17.17
N LEU A 107 12.79 -26.29 -17.54
CA LEU A 107 13.87 -25.41 -17.12
C LEU A 107 13.48 -24.64 -15.86
N SER A 108 14.29 -24.74 -14.80
CA SER A 108 14.23 -23.81 -13.69
C SER A 108 14.61 -22.39 -14.16
N THR A 109 14.05 -21.39 -13.49
CA THR A 109 14.37 -19.97 -13.73
C THR A 109 14.56 -19.29 -12.37
N PRO A 110 15.65 -19.63 -11.65
CA PRO A 110 15.94 -19.07 -10.32
C PRO A 110 16.26 -17.57 -10.46
N MET A 111 15.28 -16.71 -10.27
CA MET A 111 15.47 -15.27 -10.33
C MET A 111 14.47 -14.54 -9.44
N VAL A 112 14.90 -13.38 -8.95
CA VAL A 112 14.03 -12.47 -8.20
C VAL A 112 13.89 -11.18 -8.98
N VAL A 113 12.65 -10.72 -9.18
CA VAL A 113 12.38 -9.33 -9.60
C VAL A 113 11.83 -8.59 -8.41
N ARG A 114 12.56 -7.58 -7.94
CA ARG A 114 12.22 -6.81 -6.74
C ARG A 114 12.06 -5.33 -7.04
N GLY A 115 11.32 -4.64 -6.19
CA GLY A 115 11.25 -3.18 -6.25
C GLY A 115 10.28 -2.57 -5.23
N PRO A 116 10.41 -1.25 -4.97
CA PRO A 116 9.50 -0.53 -4.10
C PRO A 116 8.11 -0.39 -4.72
N SER A 117 7.09 -0.80 -3.98
CA SER A 117 5.65 -0.76 -4.27
C SER A 117 4.91 0.22 -3.36
N GLY A 118 3.69 0.58 -3.76
CA GLY A 118 2.65 1.21 -2.92
C GLY A 118 2.85 2.68 -2.51
N GLY A 119 1.80 3.36 -2.08
CA GLY A 119 1.73 4.79 -1.83
C GLY A 119 2.13 5.22 -0.41
N TYR A 120 1.37 6.18 0.13
CA TYR A 120 1.59 6.86 1.42
C TYR A 120 2.88 7.67 1.54
N VAL A 121 3.57 7.88 0.43
CA VAL A 121 4.81 8.65 0.34
C VAL A 121 4.72 9.77 -0.69
N ARG A 122 3.51 10.04 -1.21
CA ARG A 122 3.26 11.10 -2.20
C ARG A 122 4.05 10.89 -3.49
N GLY A 123 4.09 9.66 -4.00
CA GLY A 123 4.85 9.30 -5.21
C GLY A 123 4.12 9.63 -6.51
N GLY A 124 2.83 9.93 -6.44
CA GLY A 124 1.98 10.12 -7.61
C GLY A 124 1.76 8.82 -8.40
N PRO A 125 1.25 8.91 -9.64
CA PRO A 125 0.68 7.77 -10.35
C PRO A 125 1.71 6.80 -10.95
N PHE A 126 2.99 7.17 -10.99
CA PHE A 126 4.08 6.37 -11.60
C PHE A 126 5.05 5.76 -10.59
N HIS A 127 4.83 6.01 -9.29
CA HIS A 127 5.73 5.58 -8.23
C HIS A 127 4.96 5.13 -7.00
N SER A 128 3.72 4.70 -7.12
CA SER A 128 2.86 4.40 -5.96
C SER A 128 1.93 3.22 -6.20
N GLN A 129 1.99 2.58 -7.37
CA GLN A 129 1.10 1.48 -7.70
C GLN A 129 1.50 0.18 -7.00
N ASN A 130 0.53 -0.73 -6.94
CA ASN A 130 0.67 -2.10 -6.45
C ASN A 130 0.33 -3.05 -7.61
N PRO A 131 1.33 -3.62 -8.31
CA PRO A 131 1.10 -4.32 -9.58
C PRO A 131 0.67 -5.79 -9.41
N GLU A 132 0.51 -6.30 -8.18
CA GLU A 132 0.29 -7.73 -7.93
C GLU A 132 -0.86 -8.35 -8.71
N ALA A 133 -1.98 -7.65 -8.86
CA ALA A 133 -3.17 -8.17 -9.54
C ALA A 133 -2.89 -8.51 -11.01
N ALA A 134 -2.01 -7.75 -11.66
CA ALA A 134 -1.61 -7.98 -13.05
C ALA A 134 -0.84 -9.30 -13.21
N PHE A 135 -0.11 -9.75 -12.18
CA PHE A 135 0.71 -10.96 -12.26
C PHE A 135 0.10 -12.18 -11.55
N LEU A 136 -0.86 -11.97 -10.63
CA LEU A 136 -1.49 -13.03 -9.83
C LEU A 136 -2.04 -14.19 -10.67
N HIS A 137 -2.53 -13.89 -11.87
CA HIS A 137 -3.14 -14.85 -12.78
C HIS A 137 -2.14 -15.51 -13.75
N SER A 138 -0.84 -15.43 -13.48
CA SER A 138 0.23 -16.04 -14.30
C SER A 138 0.85 -17.25 -13.59
N PRO A 139 0.38 -18.49 -13.88
CA PRO A 139 0.93 -19.69 -13.27
C PRO A 139 2.42 -19.86 -13.53
N GLY A 140 3.16 -20.25 -12.49
CA GLY A 140 4.61 -20.42 -12.52
C GLY A 140 5.39 -19.25 -11.94
N LEU A 141 4.74 -18.10 -11.71
CA LEU A 141 5.28 -17.05 -10.85
C LEU A 141 5.00 -17.36 -9.38
N LYS A 142 5.82 -16.75 -8.52
CA LYS A 142 5.56 -16.58 -7.08
C LYS A 142 5.54 -15.09 -6.77
N ILE A 143 4.67 -14.65 -5.86
CA ILE A 143 4.50 -13.24 -5.48
C ILE A 143 4.52 -13.13 -3.96
N VAL A 144 5.44 -12.31 -3.44
CA VAL A 144 5.59 -12.08 -1.99
C VAL A 144 5.56 -10.59 -1.65
N CYS A 145 4.95 -10.29 -0.50
CA CYS A 145 4.59 -8.95 -0.04
C CYS A 145 4.87 -8.83 1.48
N PRO A 146 6.15 -8.74 1.88
CA PRO A 146 6.55 -8.55 3.29
C PRO A 146 5.93 -7.31 3.95
N ALA A 147 5.53 -7.44 5.22
CA ALA A 147 5.06 -6.33 6.04
C ALA A 147 5.99 -6.00 7.24
N THR A 148 6.90 -6.91 7.61
CA THR A 148 7.75 -6.81 8.81
C THR A 148 9.22 -6.78 8.43
N ALA A 149 10.09 -6.30 9.32
CA ALA A 149 11.53 -6.37 9.09
C ALA A 149 12.01 -7.83 9.05
N ARG A 150 11.47 -8.70 9.91
CA ARG A 150 11.75 -10.14 9.86
C ARG A 150 11.34 -10.76 8.52
N ASP A 151 10.14 -10.46 8.01
CA ASP A 151 9.68 -11.02 6.73
C ASP A 151 10.40 -10.39 5.55
N ALA A 152 10.78 -9.11 5.62
CA ALA A 152 11.61 -8.48 4.60
C ALA A 152 12.97 -9.18 4.42
N LYS A 153 13.56 -9.68 5.51
CA LYS A 153 14.79 -10.47 5.47
C LYS A 153 14.52 -11.93 5.10
N GLY A 154 13.53 -12.55 5.72
CA GLY A 154 13.25 -13.98 5.56
C GLY A 154 12.71 -14.33 4.17
N LEU A 155 11.81 -13.52 3.62
CA LEU A 155 11.23 -13.77 2.30
C LEU A 155 12.23 -13.50 1.18
N ILE A 156 13.09 -12.46 1.27
CA ILE A 156 14.07 -12.21 0.21
C ILE A 156 15.09 -13.36 0.12
N LYS A 157 15.50 -13.91 1.27
CA LYS A 157 16.39 -15.08 1.32
C LYS A 157 15.72 -16.31 0.74
N SER A 158 14.47 -16.58 1.13
CA SER A 158 13.68 -17.67 0.53
C SER A 158 13.48 -17.49 -0.97
N ALA A 159 13.23 -16.26 -1.44
CA ALA A 159 13.04 -15.94 -2.84
C ALA A 159 14.31 -16.19 -3.68
N ILE A 160 15.47 -15.74 -3.19
CA ILE A 160 16.76 -15.98 -3.86
C ILE A 160 17.09 -17.47 -3.92
N ARG A 161 16.70 -18.25 -2.91
CA ARG A 161 16.91 -19.71 -2.84
C ARG A 161 15.89 -20.53 -3.61
N ASP A 162 14.83 -19.92 -4.11
CA ASP A 162 13.80 -20.60 -4.89
C ASP A 162 14.25 -20.83 -6.34
N ASP A 163 13.99 -22.01 -6.90
CA ASP A 163 14.40 -22.36 -8.27
C ASP A 163 13.42 -21.86 -9.35
N ASP A 164 12.38 -21.14 -8.94
CA ASP A 164 11.35 -20.54 -9.78
C ASP A 164 11.34 -19.01 -9.62
N PRO A 165 10.78 -18.28 -10.60
CA PRO A 165 10.79 -16.83 -10.58
C PRO A 165 9.90 -16.27 -9.45
N VAL A 166 10.47 -15.37 -8.64
CA VAL A 166 9.76 -14.71 -7.55
C VAL A 166 9.69 -13.20 -7.80
N LEU A 167 8.47 -12.66 -7.78
CA LEU A 167 8.22 -11.23 -7.70
C LEU A 167 8.17 -10.80 -6.24
N TYR A 168 9.04 -9.87 -5.88
CA TYR A 168 9.28 -9.43 -4.51
C TYR A 168 8.87 -7.97 -4.36
N PHE A 169 7.66 -7.73 -3.86
CA PHE A 169 7.09 -6.39 -3.77
C PHE A 169 7.30 -5.81 -2.38
N GLU A 170 8.08 -4.74 -2.33
CA GLU A 170 8.52 -4.15 -1.07
C GLU A 170 7.77 -2.87 -0.82
N HIS A 171 7.06 -2.77 0.29
CA HIS A 171 6.25 -1.58 0.49
C HIS A 171 7.10 -0.40 0.97
N LYS A 172 7.30 0.63 0.15
CA LYS A 172 8.27 1.71 0.44
C LYS A 172 7.91 2.59 1.64
N TYR A 173 6.62 2.69 1.98
CA TYR A 173 6.18 3.33 3.22
C TYR A 173 6.79 2.66 4.46
N LEU A 174 7.08 1.36 4.41
CA LEU A 174 7.57 0.59 5.55
C LEU A 174 9.08 0.71 5.78
N TYR A 175 9.84 0.99 4.72
CA TYR A 175 11.32 0.98 4.69
C TYR A 175 11.99 1.54 5.95
N ARG A 176 11.60 2.75 6.36
CA ARG A 176 12.21 3.46 7.50
C ARG A 176 11.27 3.61 8.70
N ARG A 177 10.04 3.12 8.59
CA ARG A 177 9.01 3.22 9.63
C ARG A 177 8.99 1.99 10.51
N ILE A 178 9.07 0.82 9.90
CA ILE A 178 8.99 -0.44 10.62
C ILE A 178 10.38 -0.85 11.06
N LYS A 179 10.49 -1.24 12.33
CA LYS A 179 11.72 -1.73 12.93
C LYS A 179 11.41 -2.85 13.91
N GLU A 180 12.28 -3.85 13.94
CA GLU A 180 12.16 -4.98 14.85
C GLU A 180 13.54 -5.38 15.38
N GLU A 181 13.56 -5.96 16.57
CA GLU A 181 14.74 -6.66 17.06
C GLU A 181 14.85 -8.00 16.33
N LEU A 182 15.92 -8.16 15.54
CA LEU A 182 16.23 -9.42 14.88
C LEU A 182 17.26 -10.20 15.70
N PRO A 183 17.08 -11.53 15.86
CA PRO A 183 18.02 -12.37 16.59
C PRO A 183 19.37 -12.39 15.87
N GLU A 184 20.44 -12.19 16.63
CA GLU A 184 21.82 -12.25 16.12
C GLU A 184 22.24 -13.70 15.90
N GLY A 185 22.85 -14.00 14.75
CA GLY A 185 23.41 -15.32 14.45
C GLY A 185 22.38 -16.40 14.09
N GLU A 186 21.09 -16.10 14.12
CA GLU A 186 20.04 -17.02 13.66
C GLU A 186 19.78 -16.87 12.16
N GLU A 187 19.61 -18.00 11.48
CA GLU A 187 19.13 -17.99 10.10
C GLU A 187 17.65 -17.62 10.06
N ILE A 188 17.36 -16.48 9.43
CA ILE A 188 15.99 -16.00 9.22
C ILE A 188 15.56 -16.42 7.81
N LEU A 189 14.62 -17.35 7.73
CA LEU A 189 13.93 -17.73 6.49
C LEU A 189 12.43 -17.70 6.74
N THR A 190 11.70 -17.07 5.82
CA THR A 190 10.23 -17.08 5.84
C THR A 190 9.73 -17.91 4.67
N PRO A 191 8.95 -18.99 4.88
CA PRO A 191 8.47 -19.82 3.79
C PRO A 191 7.50 -19.06 2.88
N ILE A 192 7.71 -19.15 1.57
CA ILE A 192 6.79 -18.64 0.56
C ILE A 192 5.50 -19.47 0.62
N GLY A 193 4.35 -18.81 0.50
CA GLY A 193 3.03 -19.44 0.55
C GLY A 193 2.51 -19.70 1.96
N LYS A 194 3.08 -19.04 2.98
CA LYS A 194 2.64 -19.18 4.37
C LYS A 194 2.31 -17.84 5.00
N ALA A 195 1.05 -17.68 5.39
CA ALA A 195 0.55 -16.52 6.10
C ALA A 195 1.06 -16.50 7.56
N ARG A 196 0.91 -15.35 8.20
CA ARG A 196 1.15 -15.15 9.63
C ARG A 196 -0.09 -14.56 10.29
N LEU A 197 -0.42 -15.11 11.44
CA LEU A 197 -1.34 -14.46 12.36
C LEU A 197 -0.62 -13.27 13.03
N ALA A 198 -0.94 -12.06 12.58
CA ALA A 198 -0.31 -10.83 13.07
C ALA A 198 -0.93 -10.35 14.38
N ARG A 199 -2.22 -10.61 14.59
CA ARG A 199 -2.97 -10.35 15.82
C ARG A 199 -4.04 -11.42 15.99
N GLU A 200 -4.16 -12.00 17.19
CA GLU A 200 -5.25 -12.92 17.50
C GLU A 200 -6.58 -12.17 17.70
N GLY A 201 -7.69 -12.83 17.35
CA GLY A 201 -9.04 -12.34 17.64
C GLY A 201 -10.10 -13.40 17.40
N THR A 202 -11.35 -13.08 17.72
CA THR A 202 -12.49 -14.02 17.70
C THR A 202 -13.72 -13.51 16.94
N ASP A 203 -13.89 -12.20 16.77
CA ASP A 203 -15.18 -11.64 16.35
C ASP A 203 -15.25 -11.36 14.84
N LEU A 204 -14.10 -11.06 14.22
CA LEU A 204 -13.94 -10.94 12.77
C LEU A 204 -12.45 -11.08 12.40
N THR A 205 -12.17 -11.46 11.15
CA THR A 205 -10.81 -11.50 10.59
C THR A 205 -10.62 -10.39 9.55
N ILE A 206 -9.51 -9.64 9.65
CA ILE A 206 -8.97 -8.80 8.58
C ILE A 206 -7.84 -9.57 7.88
N VAL A 207 -8.02 -9.87 6.59
CA VAL A 207 -7.00 -10.49 5.73
C VAL A 207 -6.33 -9.40 4.90
N THR A 208 -4.99 -9.28 4.99
CA THR A 208 -4.23 -8.18 4.37
C THR A 208 -2.74 -8.52 4.17
N TRP A 209 -1.96 -7.60 3.60
CA TRP A 209 -0.51 -7.70 3.36
C TRP A 209 0.14 -6.31 3.30
N SER A 210 1.47 -6.26 3.20
CA SER A 210 2.25 -5.03 3.04
C SER A 210 1.87 -3.97 4.10
N ALA A 211 1.73 -2.68 3.72
CA ALA A 211 1.48 -1.61 4.66
C ALA A 211 0.12 -1.69 5.36
N LEU A 212 -0.87 -2.33 4.76
CA LEU A 212 -2.19 -2.46 5.36
C LEU A 212 -2.21 -3.41 6.56
N VAL A 213 -1.20 -4.28 6.76
CA VAL A 213 -1.07 -5.05 8.02
C VAL A 213 -1.02 -4.12 9.22
N TRP A 214 -0.22 -3.06 9.15
CA TRP A 214 -0.05 -2.12 10.26
C TRP A 214 -1.30 -1.28 10.49
N LYS A 215 -1.94 -0.80 9.42
CA LYS A 215 -3.26 -0.12 9.53
C LYS A 215 -4.35 -1.04 10.08
N ALA A 216 -4.31 -2.34 9.78
CA ALA A 216 -5.25 -3.32 10.31
C ALA A 216 -5.03 -3.58 11.81
N ILE A 217 -3.77 -3.63 12.27
CA ILE A 217 -3.44 -3.72 13.69
C ILE A 217 -3.93 -2.47 14.43
N GLU A 218 -3.66 -1.27 13.91
CA GLU A 218 -4.18 -0.01 14.47
C GLU A 218 -5.72 0.00 14.55
N ALA A 219 -6.39 -0.46 13.49
CA ALA A 219 -7.84 -0.56 13.47
C ALA A 219 -8.36 -1.57 14.50
N ALA A 220 -7.69 -2.71 14.66
CA ALA A 220 -8.04 -3.72 15.64
C ALA A 220 -7.89 -3.21 17.08
N ASP A 221 -6.81 -2.49 17.38
CA ASP A 221 -6.60 -1.87 18.69
C ASP A 221 -7.67 -0.82 19.00
N GLN A 222 -8.04 0.01 18.01
CA GLN A 222 -9.11 0.98 18.16
C GLN A 222 -10.48 0.30 18.41
N LEU A 223 -10.80 -0.75 17.65
CA LEU A 223 -12.05 -1.51 17.79
C LEU A 223 -12.14 -2.24 19.14
N GLU A 224 -11.03 -2.76 19.65
CA GLU A 224 -10.99 -3.37 20.99
C GLU A 224 -11.24 -2.33 22.08
N GLN A 225 -10.61 -1.15 21.97
CA GLN A 225 -10.74 -0.08 22.97
C GLN A 225 -12.13 0.60 22.96
N GLU A 226 -12.68 0.86 21.78
CA GLU A 226 -13.92 1.64 21.64
C GLU A 226 -15.18 0.77 21.63
N ASP A 227 -15.11 -0.43 21.06
CA ASP A 227 -16.28 -1.29 20.83
C ASP A 227 -16.19 -2.63 21.59
N GLY A 228 -15.03 -2.99 22.15
CA GLY A 228 -14.79 -4.30 22.76
C GLY A 228 -14.68 -5.44 21.75
N LEU A 229 -14.43 -5.14 20.47
CA LEU A 229 -14.35 -6.13 19.39
C LEU A 229 -12.97 -6.77 19.30
N SER A 230 -12.92 -8.10 19.36
CA SER A 230 -11.70 -8.90 19.23
C SER A 230 -11.41 -9.22 17.76
N VAL A 231 -10.58 -8.41 17.12
CA VAL A 231 -10.30 -8.50 15.69
C VAL A 231 -9.02 -9.29 15.39
N GLU A 232 -9.16 -10.36 14.62
CA GLU A 232 -8.02 -11.11 14.10
C GLU A 232 -7.40 -10.39 12.90
N VAL A 233 -6.06 -10.33 12.81
CA VAL A 233 -5.34 -9.81 11.63
C VAL A 233 -4.46 -10.90 11.04
N LEU A 234 -4.76 -11.29 9.80
CA LEU A 234 -4.02 -12.29 9.04
C LEU A 234 -3.18 -11.58 7.94
N ASP A 235 -1.86 -11.65 8.10
CA ASP A 235 -0.86 -11.15 7.15
C ASP A 235 -0.51 -12.26 6.15
N LEU A 236 -0.90 -12.08 4.89
CA LEU A 236 -0.76 -13.12 3.87
C LEU A 236 0.68 -13.46 3.55
N ARG A 237 1.60 -12.47 3.58
CA ARG A 237 3.02 -12.55 3.16
C ARG A 237 3.26 -12.96 1.69
N SER A 238 2.47 -13.87 1.14
CA SER A 238 2.53 -14.41 -0.21
C SER A 238 1.15 -14.35 -0.84
N LEU A 239 1.08 -13.78 -2.04
CA LEU A 239 -0.15 -13.74 -2.84
C LEU A 239 -0.20 -14.89 -3.84
N LEU A 240 0.97 -15.43 -4.23
CA LEU A 240 1.08 -16.58 -5.11
C LEU A 240 2.30 -17.43 -4.71
N PRO A 241 2.12 -18.71 -4.30
CA PRO A 241 0.86 -19.30 -3.87
C PRO A 241 0.28 -18.58 -2.64
N MET A 242 -1.04 -18.53 -2.56
CA MET A 242 -1.79 -17.98 -1.43
C MET A 242 -2.03 -19.07 -0.38
N ASP A 243 -1.97 -18.72 0.91
CA ASP A 243 -2.22 -19.65 2.01
C ASP A 243 -3.72 -19.81 2.30
N ASP A 244 -4.42 -20.52 1.41
CA ASP A 244 -5.86 -20.78 1.55
C ASP A 244 -6.19 -21.49 2.87
N GLU A 245 -5.29 -22.36 3.36
CA GLU A 245 -5.49 -23.08 4.62
C GLU A 245 -5.62 -22.11 5.80
N ALA A 246 -4.70 -21.14 5.90
CA ALA A 246 -4.75 -20.12 6.95
C ALA A 246 -5.99 -19.23 6.82
N ILE A 247 -6.33 -18.78 5.60
CA ILE A 247 -7.52 -17.96 5.36
C ILE A 247 -8.78 -18.69 5.80
N MET A 248 -8.96 -19.95 5.39
CA MET A 248 -10.16 -20.72 5.74
C MET A 248 -10.20 -21.08 7.23
N ALA A 249 -9.06 -21.31 7.89
CA ALA A 249 -9.01 -21.51 9.33
C ALA A 249 -9.51 -20.27 10.09
N SER A 250 -9.05 -19.09 9.69
CA SER A 250 -9.53 -17.81 10.23
C SER A 250 -11.03 -17.60 9.99
N VAL A 251 -11.52 -17.83 8.76
CA VAL A 251 -12.95 -17.69 8.43
C VAL A 251 -13.83 -18.58 9.32
N ARG A 252 -13.44 -19.85 9.50
CA ARG A 252 -14.20 -20.80 10.34
C ARG A 252 -14.22 -20.40 11.82
N LYS A 253 -13.19 -19.67 12.28
CA LYS A 253 -13.08 -19.22 13.66
C LYS A 253 -13.92 -17.97 13.93
N THR A 254 -13.91 -17.00 13.01
CA THR A 254 -14.46 -15.66 13.27
C THR A 254 -15.77 -15.37 12.54
N ASN A 255 -16.12 -16.17 11.52
CA ASN A 255 -17.38 -16.11 10.77
C ASN A 255 -17.64 -14.80 9.99
N ARG A 256 -16.79 -13.78 10.14
CA ARG A 256 -16.92 -12.46 9.52
C ARG A 256 -15.57 -12.00 9.00
N VAL A 257 -15.52 -11.63 7.73
CA VAL A 257 -14.23 -11.36 7.05
C VAL A 257 -14.24 -10.01 6.33
N LEU A 258 -13.19 -9.23 6.62
CA LEU A 258 -12.78 -8.07 5.86
C LEU A 258 -11.49 -8.40 5.10
N VAL A 259 -11.50 -8.27 3.79
CA VAL A 259 -10.26 -8.32 2.99
C VAL A 259 -9.84 -6.88 2.69
N ALA A 260 -8.63 -6.50 3.09
CA ALA A 260 -8.10 -5.16 2.88
C ALA A 260 -6.83 -5.23 2.02
N HIS A 261 -6.78 -4.46 0.94
CA HIS A 261 -5.57 -4.28 0.15
C HIS A 261 -5.40 -2.82 -0.25
N GLU A 262 -4.19 -2.43 -0.65
CA GLU A 262 -3.94 -1.04 -1.03
C GLU A 262 -4.31 -0.72 -2.49
N ASP A 263 -4.15 -1.67 -3.40
CA ASP A 263 -4.48 -1.50 -4.82
C ASP A 263 -5.96 -1.11 -5.05
N THR A 264 -6.29 -0.76 -6.28
CA THR A 264 -7.64 -0.48 -6.75
C THR A 264 -8.62 -1.61 -6.45
N ARG A 265 -9.89 -1.26 -6.26
CA ARG A 265 -10.95 -2.20 -5.87
C ARG A 265 -11.31 -3.14 -7.01
N THR A 266 -11.38 -2.62 -8.23
CA THR A 266 -11.80 -3.37 -9.42
C THR A 266 -10.63 -4.18 -9.97
N GLY A 267 -10.81 -5.49 -10.11
CA GLY A 267 -9.76 -6.40 -10.59
C GLY A 267 -8.64 -6.71 -9.59
N GLY A 268 -8.60 -6.03 -8.43
CA GLY A 268 -7.60 -6.29 -7.39
C GLY A 268 -7.78 -7.62 -6.65
N VAL A 269 -6.73 -8.02 -5.93
CA VAL A 269 -6.57 -9.36 -5.32
C VAL A 269 -7.65 -9.71 -4.29
N ALA A 270 -8.22 -8.73 -3.58
CA ALA A 270 -9.33 -8.97 -2.66
C ALA A 270 -10.56 -9.60 -3.33
N GLY A 271 -10.75 -9.42 -4.64
CA GLY A 271 -11.81 -10.09 -5.40
C GLY A 271 -11.62 -11.60 -5.45
N GLU A 272 -10.41 -12.07 -5.73
CA GLU A 272 -10.05 -13.48 -5.76
C GLU A 272 -10.17 -14.11 -4.37
N ILE A 273 -9.67 -13.44 -3.31
CA ILE A 273 -9.79 -13.92 -1.93
C ILE A 273 -11.27 -14.10 -1.54
N THR A 274 -12.12 -13.13 -1.92
CA THR A 274 -13.57 -13.21 -1.66
C THR A 274 -14.19 -14.42 -2.36
N ALA A 275 -13.85 -14.67 -3.63
CA ALA A 275 -14.35 -15.81 -4.38
C ALA A 275 -13.91 -17.15 -3.74
N ARG A 276 -12.64 -17.25 -3.33
CA ARG A 276 -12.11 -18.46 -2.65
C ARG A 276 -12.81 -18.74 -1.33
N ILE A 277 -13.04 -17.71 -0.51
CA ILE A 277 -13.78 -17.86 0.75
C ILE A 277 -15.20 -18.34 0.47
N ASN A 278 -15.86 -17.77 -0.56
CA ASN A 278 -17.19 -18.20 -0.95
C ASN A 278 -17.22 -19.66 -1.43
N ASP A 279 -16.21 -20.11 -2.17
CA ASP A 279 -16.19 -21.49 -2.65
C ASP A 279 -15.86 -22.51 -1.55
N GLN A 280 -15.05 -22.13 -0.56
CA GLN A 280 -14.44 -23.07 0.40
C GLN A 280 -15.00 -22.97 1.83
N ALA A 281 -15.62 -21.85 2.20
CA ALA A 281 -16.02 -21.57 3.59
C ALA A 281 -17.32 -20.76 3.71
N PHE A 282 -18.14 -20.66 2.66
CA PHE A 282 -19.39 -19.89 2.68
C PHE A 282 -20.34 -20.26 3.82
N GLU A 283 -20.46 -21.55 4.15
CA GLU A 283 -21.35 -22.04 5.22
C GLU A 283 -20.95 -21.54 6.62
N PHE A 284 -19.74 -21.01 6.78
CA PHE A 284 -19.26 -20.45 8.03
C PHE A 284 -19.46 -18.93 8.11
N LEU A 285 -19.95 -18.27 7.07
CA LEU A 285 -20.08 -16.82 7.05
C LEU A 285 -21.39 -16.34 7.69
N ASP A 286 -21.26 -15.52 8.73
CA ASP A 286 -22.38 -14.80 9.36
C ASP A 286 -22.63 -13.42 8.73
N ALA A 287 -21.74 -12.98 7.83
CA ALA A 287 -21.87 -11.76 7.03
C ALA A 287 -21.22 -11.94 5.64
N PRO A 288 -21.64 -11.16 4.63
CA PRO A 288 -20.92 -11.11 3.38
C PRO A 288 -19.49 -10.60 3.61
N VAL A 289 -18.52 -11.20 2.92
CA VAL A 289 -17.13 -10.71 2.92
C VAL A 289 -17.11 -9.26 2.42
N LYS A 290 -16.51 -8.37 3.21
CA LYS A 290 -16.30 -6.98 2.80
C LYS A 290 -14.89 -6.77 2.27
N ARG A 291 -14.77 -5.76 1.41
CA ARG A 291 -13.50 -5.33 0.82
C ARG A 291 -13.25 -3.87 1.10
N VAL A 292 -12.07 -3.54 1.60
CA VAL A 292 -11.52 -2.19 1.68
C VAL A 292 -10.31 -2.13 0.73
N ALA A 293 -10.31 -1.16 -0.17
CA ALA A 293 -9.34 -1.02 -1.25
C ALA A 293 -9.26 0.46 -1.65
N ALA A 294 -8.21 0.85 -2.39
CA ALA A 294 -8.17 2.20 -2.93
C ALA A 294 -9.34 2.44 -3.90
N TYR A 295 -9.71 3.71 -4.06
CA TYR A 295 -10.65 4.10 -5.10
C TYR A 295 -10.06 3.81 -6.49
N ASP A 296 -10.93 3.50 -7.46
CA ASP A 296 -10.55 3.16 -8.83
C ASP A 296 -10.16 4.43 -9.64
N VAL A 297 -9.10 5.11 -9.19
CA VAL A 297 -8.54 6.33 -9.79
C VAL A 297 -7.01 6.28 -9.76
N PRO A 298 -6.31 7.01 -10.66
CA PRO A 298 -4.86 7.15 -10.56
C PRO A 298 -4.43 7.76 -9.23
N LEU A 299 -3.31 7.29 -8.67
CA LEU A 299 -2.83 7.76 -7.38
C LEU A 299 -2.44 9.25 -7.41
N PRO A 300 -3.10 10.12 -6.62
CA PRO A 300 -2.79 11.54 -6.59
C PRO A 300 -1.45 11.85 -5.92
N TYR A 301 -0.82 12.96 -6.31
CA TYR A 301 0.34 13.51 -5.60
C TYR A 301 -0.06 14.37 -4.39
N ALA A 302 -1.16 15.11 -4.50
CA ALA A 302 -1.60 16.03 -3.45
C ALA A 302 -1.94 15.25 -2.16
N PRO A 303 -1.36 15.62 -0.98
CA PRO A 303 -1.50 14.84 0.24
C PRO A 303 -2.93 14.50 0.63
N VAL A 304 -3.82 15.49 0.61
CA VAL A 304 -5.24 15.32 0.95
C VAL A 304 -5.97 14.37 0.01
N LEU A 305 -5.55 14.29 -1.25
CA LEU A 305 -6.16 13.40 -2.24
C LEU A 305 -5.56 11.98 -2.15
N GLU A 306 -4.25 11.84 -1.92
CA GLU A 306 -3.64 10.51 -1.70
C GLU A 306 -4.23 9.87 -0.43
N ASP A 307 -4.39 10.63 0.65
CA ASP A 307 -5.01 10.14 1.89
C ASP A 307 -6.48 9.73 1.70
N TYR A 308 -7.23 10.45 0.85
CA TYR A 308 -8.61 10.11 0.52
C TYR A 308 -8.71 8.88 -0.40
N VAL A 309 -7.78 8.72 -1.34
CA VAL A 309 -7.80 7.61 -2.31
C VAL A 309 -7.35 6.30 -1.68
N LEU A 310 -6.29 6.32 -0.87
CA LEU A 310 -5.73 5.14 -0.25
C LEU A 310 -6.52 4.72 0.99
N PRO A 311 -6.64 3.41 1.29
CA PRO A 311 -7.27 2.94 2.51
C PRO A 311 -6.66 3.53 3.77
N GLN A 312 -7.50 4.01 4.68
CA GLN A 312 -7.08 4.50 6.00
C GLN A 312 -7.59 3.59 7.11
N THR A 313 -6.96 3.67 8.28
CA THR A 313 -7.37 2.95 9.50
C THR A 313 -8.86 3.17 9.78
N ALA A 314 -9.37 4.39 9.59
CA ALA A 314 -10.79 4.72 9.75
C ALA A 314 -11.73 3.95 8.78
N ASP A 315 -11.27 3.59 7.58
CA ASP A 315 -12.05 2.79 6.63
C ASP A 315 -12.16 1.34 7.09
N LEU A 316 -11.08 0.80 7.65
CA LEU A 316 -11.04 -0.55 8.23
C LEU A 316 -11.96 -0.61 9.45
N VAL A 317 -11.86 0.35 10.37
CA VAL A 317 -12.75 0.47 11.55
C VAL A 317 -14.21 0.53 11.13
N ARG A 318 -14.56 1.40 10.18
CA ARG A 318 -15.93 1.55 9.68
C ARG A 318 -16.47 0.26 9.05
N ALA A 319 -15.66 -0.41 8.25
CA ALA A 319 -16.06 -1.68 7.62
C ALA A 319 -16.22 -2.81 8.64
N SER A 320 -15.32 -2.89 9.63
CA SER A 320 -15.37 -3.88 10.71
C SER A 320 -16.59 -3.69 11.61
N ARG A 321 -16.92 -2.45 12.02
CA ARG A 321 -18.15 -2.14 12.77
C ARG A 321 -19.40 -2.57 12.00
N TRP A 322 -19.43 -2.31 10.69
CA TRP A 322 -20.53 -2.76 9.84
C TRP A 322 -20.66 -4.29 9.81
N LEU A 323 -19.53 -5.00 9.71
CA LEU A 323 -19.52 -6.48 9.73
C LEU A 323 -20.01 -7.02 11.08
N ALA A 324 -19.51 -6.47 12.19
CA ALA A 324 -19.88 -6.89 13.53
C ALA A 324 -21.37 -6.71 13.81
N ALA A 325 -21.96 -5.60 13.32
CA ALA A 325 -23.39 -5.31 13.48
C ALA A 325 -24.31 -6.04 12.49
N TYR A 326 -23.79 -6.87 11.59
CA TYR A 326 -24.59 -7.51 10.55
C TYR A 326 -25.44 -8.67 11.11
N GLU A 327 -26.77 -8.48 11.13
CA GLU A 327 -27.74 -9.51 11.51
C GLU A 327 -28.49 -10.03 10.27
N GLY A 328 -28.29 -11.31 9.92
CA GLY A 328 -28.82 -11.95 8.70
C GLY A 328 -30.36 -12.01 8.54
N ASN A 329 -31.14 -11.46 9.49
CA ASN A 329 -32.60 -11.44 9.45
C ASN A 329 -33.20 -10.04 9.25
N THR A 330 -32.35 -9.02 9.11
CA THR A 330 -32.81 -7.74 8.58
C THR A 330 -32.98 -7.89 7.08
N ARG A 331 -34.21 -7.70 6.60
CA ARG A 331 -34.45 -7.18 5.25
C ARG A 331 -33.82 -5.78 5.19
N PHE A 332 -32.50 -5.67 5.31
CA PHE A 332 -31.81 -4.51 4.79
C PHE A 332 -32.17 -4.54 3.31
N ALA A 333 -33.03 -3.61 2.91
CA ALA A 333 -32.90 -3.03 1.59
C ALA A 333 -31.40 -2.85 1.44
N ALA A 334 -30.77 -3.65 0.55
CA ALA A 334 -29.36 -3.50 0.23
C ALA A 334 -29.13 -1.99 0.23
N PRO A 335 -28.18 -1.45 1.03
CA PRO A 335 -27.92 -0.02 0.98
C PRO A 335 -27.81 0.23 -0.50
N ARG A 336 -28.76 0.98 -1.06
CA ARG A 336 -28.67 1.32 -2.47
C ARG A 336 -27.28 1.89 -2.52
N HIS A 337 -26.43 1.34 -3.38
CA HIS A 337 -25.25 2.04 -3.82
C HIS A 337 -25.75 3.30 -4.56
N GLU A 338 -26.45 4.19 -3.87
CA GLU A 338 -26.16 5.59 -3.93
C GLU A 338 -24.69 5.66 -3.52
N TRP A 339 -23.83 5.52 -4.51
CA TRP A 339 -22.69 6.41 -4.60
C TRP A 339 -23.27 7.83 -4.52
N ARG A 340 -23.69 8.25 -3.32
CA ARG A 340 -23.54 9.63 -2.94
C ARG A 340 -22.04 9.77 -3.01
N PHE A 341 -21.56 10.31 -4.12
CA PHE A 341 -20.52 11.32 -4.04
C PHE A 341 -20.97 12.22 -2.89
N GLY A 342 -20.59 11.88 -1.66
CA GLY A 342 -20.59 12.83 -0.58
C GLY A 342 -19.58 13.82 -1.10
N MET A 343 -20.08 14.88 -1.73
CA MET A 343 -19.29 15.97 -2.25
C MET A 343 -18.34 16.33 -1.11
N ALA A 344 -17.06 16.02 -1.31
CA ALA A 344 -16.07 16.14 -0.26
C ALA A 344 -16.08 17.61 0.13
N ARG A 345 -16.52 17.92 1.34
CA ARG A 345 -16.61 19.29 1.80
C ARG A 345 -15.19 19.83 1.90
N ILE A 346 -14.91 20.86 1.11
CA ILE A 346 -13.63 21.55 1.07
C ILE A 346 -13.72 22.67 2.09
N ASP A 347 -12.89 22.57 3.13
CA ASP A 347 -12.77 23.61 4.15
C ASP A 347 -12.13 24.87 3.54
N VAL A 348 -12.82 25.99 3.71
CA VAL A 348 -12.32 27.33 3.43
C VAL A 348 -11.73 27.86 4.72
N ILE A 349 -10.44 28.21 4.71
CA ILE A 349 -9.72 28.65 5.90
C ILE A 349 -9.43 30.15 5.88
N MET A 350 -9.29 30.75 7.06
CA MET A 350 -8.77 32.10 7.23
C MET A 350 -7.32 32.16 6.71
N PRO A 351 -7.02 32.94 5.65
CA PRO A 351 -5.71 32.90 5.00
C PRO A 351 -4.65 33.68 5.79
N GLN A 352 -3.38 33.28 5.60
CA GLN A 352 -2.25 34.02 6.15
C GLN A 352 -1.91 35.22 5.25
N MET A 353 -2.07 36.44 5.76
CA MET A 353 -1.90 37.69 5.01
C MET A 353 -0.63 38.47 5.39
N GLY A 354 0.49 37.76 5.58
CA GLY A 354 1.79 38.31 5.96
C GLY A 354 2.34 37.71 7.25
N GLU A 355 3.67 37.79 7.45
CA GLU A 355 4.36 37.10 8.57
C GLU A 355 3.95 37.60 9.96
N SER A 356 3.45 38.84 10.07
CA SER A 356 3.08 39.45 11.35
C SER A 356 1.57 39.44 11.67
N ILE A 357 0.72 38.86 10.81
CA ILE A 357 -0.74 38.85 11.00
C ILE A 357 -1.17 37.50 11.61
N ALA A 358 -1.69 37.54 12.84
CA ALA A 358 -2.11 36.35 13.58
C ALA A 358 -3.62 36.07 13.48
N GLU A 359 -4.44 37.11 13.27
CA GLU A 359 -5.90 37.02 13.24
C GLU A 359 -6.50 37.99 12.20
N GLY A 360 -7.74 37.73 11.80
CA GLY A 360 -8.50 38.59 10.89
C GLY A 360 -9.98 38.62 11.25
N THR A 361 -10.62 39.77 11.02
CA THR A 361 -12.06 39.94 11.23
C THR A 361 -12.79 39.76 9.91
N LEU A 362 -13.78 38.86 9.86
CA LEU A 362 -14.60 38.67 8.68
C LEU A 362 -15.55 39.86 8.56
N SER A 363 -15.30 40.77 7.60
CA SER A 363 -16.07 42.01 7.48
C SER A 363 -17.41 41.78 6.79
N LYS A 364 -17.45 40.92 5.77
CA LYS A 364 -18.65 40.71 4.96
C LYS A 364 -18.61 39.40 4.17
N TRP A 365 -19.72 38.70 4.08
CA TRP A 365 -19.90 37.58 3.14
C TRP A 365 -20.39 38.09 1.78
N LEU A 366 -19.74 37.62 0.70
CA LEU A 366 -20.13 37.93 -0.69
C LEU A 366 -21.06 36.86 -1.29
N LYS A 367 -21.13 35.70 -0.63
CA LYS A 367 -21.96 34.55 -1.01
C LYS A 367 -22.76 34.05 0.19
N GLN A 368 -23.90 33.44 -0.08
CA GLN A 368 -24.76 32.82 0.92
C GLN A 368 -24.73 31.29 0.81
N VAL A 369 -25.09 30.61 1.90
CA VAL A 369 -25.22 29.15 1.88
C VAL A 369 -26.23 28.74 0.80
N GLY A 370 -25.81 27.84 -0.09
CA GLY A 370 -26.55 27.40 -1.26
C GLY A 370 -26.15 28.09 -2.58
N ASP A 371 -25.32 29.14 -2.54
CA ASP A 371 -24.84 29.79 -3.76
C ASP A 371 -23.77 28.95 -4.46
N ALA A 372 -23.81 28.97 -5.80
CA ALA A 372 -22.73 28.45 -6.63
C ALA A 372 -21.51 29.38 -6.57
N VAL A 373 -20.34 28.76 -6.44
CA VAL A 373 -19.03 29.45 -6.42
C VAL A 373 -18.11 28.83 -7.47
N GLN A 374 -17.39 29.68 -8.20
CA GLN A 374 -16.30 29.25 -9.07
C GLN A 374 -14.97 29.31 -8.32
N ARG A 375 -14.01 28.49 -8.74
CA ARG A 375 -12.64 28.60 -8.23
C ARG A 375 -12.11 30.01 -8.51
N ASP A 376 -11.41 30.57 -7.52
CA ASP A 376 -10.86 31.92 -7.54
C ASP A 376 -11.91 33.05 -7.50
N GLU A 377 -13.21 32.73 -7.34
CA GLU A 377 -14.27 33.72 -7.15
C GLU A 377 -14.25 34.26 -5.71
N PRO A 378 -14.29 35.59 -5.48
CA PRO A 378 -14.41 36.16 -4.14
C PRO A 378 -15.65 35.68 -3.38
N ILE A 379 -15.46 35.20 -2.15
CA ILE A 379 -16.52 34.61 -1.32
C ILE A 379 -16.78 35.37 -0.01
N PHE A 380 -15.77 36.02 0.56
CA PHE A 380 -15.92 36.93 1.71
C PHE A 380 -14.78 37.96 1.75
N GLU A 381 -15.01 39.03 2.50
CA GLU A 381 -14.03 40.07 2.78
C GLU A 381 -13.51 39.90 4.23
N ILE A 382 -12.23 40.19 4.41
CA ILE A 382 -11.60 40.28 5.73
C ILE A 382 -10.97 41.64 5.95
N SER A 383 -10.94 42.06 7.21
CA SER A 383 -10.24 43.24 7.70
C SER A 383 -9.22 42.84 8.76
N THR A 384 -8.00 43.33 8.61
CA THR A 384 -6.89 43.13 9.54
C THR A 384 -6.32 44.47 9.97
N ASP A 385 -5.37 44.48 10.92
CA ASP A 385 -4.69 45.72 11.34
C ASP A 385 -3.79 46.34 10.24
N LYS A 386 -3.61 45.67 9.10
CA LYS A 386 -2.78 46.13 7.96
C LYS A 386 -3.54 46.37 6.67
N VAL A 387 -4.51 45.52 6.35
CA VAL A 387 -5.14 45.50 5.02
C VAL A 387 -6.53 44.87 5.07
N ASP A 388 -7.41 45.38 4.21
CA ASP A 388 -8.69 44.77 3.85
C ASP A 388 -8.51 43.99 2.53
N ALA A 389 -9.01 42.75 2.49
CA ALA A 389 -8.83 41.87 1.34
C ALA A 389 -10.06 41.00 1.07
N GLU A 390 -10.36 40.78 -0.22
CA GLU A 390 -11.32 39.78 -0.67
C GLU A 390 -10.64 38.41 -0.75
N ILE A 391 -11.28 37.40 -0.16
CA ILE A 391 -10.77 36.04 -0.14
C ILE A 391 -11.48 35.21 -1.21
N PRO A 392 -10.72 34.64 -2.18
CA PRO A 392 -11.29 33.82 -3.22
C PRO A 392 -11.58 32.37 -2.76
N ALA A 393 -12.54 31.71 -3.42
CA ALA A 393 -12.84 30.31 -3.19
C ALA A 393 -11.70 29.40 -3.65
N PRO A 394 -11.24 28.43 -2.82
CA PRO A 394 -10.17 27.50 -3.21
C PRO A 394 -10.60 26.56 -4.35
N ASN A 395 -11.90 26.28 -4.47
CA ASN A 395 -12.49 25.35 -5.42
C ASN A 395 -13.86 25.82 -5.91
N ALA A 396 -14.29 25.33 -7.07
CA ALA A 396 -15.65 25.50 -7.56
C ALA A 396 -16.61 24.50 -6.87
N GLY A 397 -17.83 24.92 -6.57
CA GLY A 397 -18.84 24.09 -5.91
C GLY A 397 -20.04 24.91 -5.43
N THR A 398 -20.69 24.46 -4.37
CA THR A 398 -21.76 25.19 -3.67
C THR A 398 -21.33 25.50 -2.24
N LEU A 399 -21.54 26.74 -1.79
CA LEU A 399 -21.25 27.11 -0.40
C LEU A 399 -22.20 26.36 0.54
N ALA A 400 -21.70 25.32 1.20
CA ALA A 400 -22.51 24.37 1.97
C ALA A 400 -22.82 24.88 3.38
N GLU A 401 -21.89 25.63 3.97
CA GLU A 401 -21.92 25.99 5.38
C GLU A 401 -21.01 27.20 5.64
N ILE A 402 -21.50 28.15 6.44
CA ILE A 402 -20.74 29.28 6.99
C ILE A 402 -20.55 29.03 8.49
N LEU A 403 -19.30 28.93 8.92
CA LEU A 403 -18.91 28.63 10.30
C LEU A 403 -18.61 29.90 11.11
N VAL A 404 -18.21 30.98 10.44
CA VAL A 404 -17.83 32.27 11.06
C VAL A 404 -18.72 33.38 10.51
N GLN A 405 -19.36 34.12 11.41
CA GLN A 405 -20.30 35.19 11.09
C GLN A 405 -19.58 36.52 10.86
N GLU A 406 -20.25 37.45 10.16
CA GLU A 406 -19.75 38.81 9.96
C GLU A 406 -19.48 39.51 11.30
N GLY A 407 -18.36 40.22 11.38
CA GLY A 407 -17.88 40.92 12.57
C GLY A 407 -17.11 40.04 13.56
N GLN A 408 -16.94 38.73 13.31
CA GLN A 408 -16.13 37.86 14.16
C GLN A 408 -14.65 37.89 13.76
N THR A 409 -13.78 37.98 14.76
CA THR A 409 -12.32 37.86 14.63
C THR A 409 -11.90 36.43 14.93
N VAL A 410 -11.12 35.83 14.02
CA VAL A 410 -10.60 34.46 14.15
C VAL A 410 -9.13 34.39 13.77
N GLU A 411 -8.43 33.40 14.33
CA GLU A 411 -7.02 33.15 14.03
C GLU A 411 -6.84 32.63 12.58
N VAL A 412 -5.68 32.92 11.99
CA VAL A 412 -5.26 32.32 10.72
C VAL A 412 -5.32 30.79 10.80
N ASN A 413 -5.71 30.14 9.69
CA ASN A 413 -5.99 28.71 9.56
C ASN A 413 -7.30 28.20 10.22
N THR A 414 -8.09 29.07 10.85
CA THR A 414 -9.44 28.70 11.30
C THR A 414 -10.33 28.40 10.10
N VAL A 415 -11.10 27.30 10.15
CA VAL A 415 -12.09 26.99 9.11
C VAL A 415 -13.27 27.96 9.23
N VAL A 416 -13.51 28.74 8.17
CA VAL A 416 -14.55 29.79 8.15
C VAL A 416 -15.81 29.38 7.38
N ALA A 417 -15.70 28.45 6.43
CA ALA A 417 -16.82 27.91 5.66
C ALA A 417 -16.46 26.57 5.01
N ARG A 418 -17.45 25.92 4.40
CA ARG A 418 -17.26 24.70 3.61
C ARG A 418 -17.93 24.80 2.25
N ILE A 419 -17.25 24.35 1.21
CA ILE A 419 -17.77 24.22 -0.15
C ILE A 419 -18.00 22.73 -0.42
N GLU A 420 -19.17 22.35 -0.94
CA GLU A 420 -19.43 20.99 -1.43
C GLU A 420 -19.41 20.95 -2.96
#